data_AF-A0A6P6UD08-F1
#
_entry.id   AF-A0A6P6UD08-F1
#
_cell.length_a   1.000
_cell.length_b   1.000
_cell.length_c   1.000
_cell.angle_alpha   90.00
_cell.angle_beta   90.00
_cell.angle_gamma   90.00
#
_symmetry.space_group_name_H-M   'P 1'
#
loop_
_entity.id
_entity.type
_entity.pdbx_description
1 polymer ?
#
loop_
_entity_poly.entity_id
_entity_poly.type
_entity_poly.pdbx_seq_one_letter_code
_entity_poly.pdbx_strand_id
1 'polypeptide(L)'
;MVQVSGKFRVQDSDIMWSGEAWNCSKELKHYQALCRKKTTIAVYSFVLIMAEEGNHYLGYLEDLYEDKKGEKMAQVRWFRHNQEVKQVIPELNAHPEEIFITPYVRRITAKCIDQVVTVLTPNHFEKCLALFPEKLSSRIYVCHREVKNNKIETFSLSNLRGYDNQAIVSSLNHHHDSMNKAKVHKPTRKKMIFTLKTPPGKVLEGQEVEGETILV
;
A
#
# COMPACT_ATOMS: atom_id res chain seq x y z
N MET A 1 -3.55 -0.78 -31.15
CA MET A 1 -2.12 -0.59 -30.87
C MET A 1 -1.91 0.92 -30.81
N VAL A 2 -1.73 1.51 -29.63
CA VAL A 2 -1.45 2.96 -29.50
C VAL A 2 0.02 3.10 -29.18
N GLN A 3 0.81 3.50 -30.18
CA GLN A 3 2.12 4.07 -29.90
C GLN A 3 1.88 5.48 -29.36
N VAL A 4 2.16 5.66 -28.08
CA VAL A 4 2.19 6.98 -27.46
C VAL A 4 3.56 7.57 -27.75
N SER A 5 3.68 8.27 -28.88
CA SER A 5 4.81 9.13 -29.20
C SER A 5 4.32 10.56 -29.17
N GLY A 6 4.58 11.25 -28.06
CA GLY A 6 4.20 12.64 -27.90
C GLY A 6 5.02 13.36 -26.82
N LYS A 7 5.16 14.67 -27.02
CA LYS A 7 6.06 15.56 -26.27
C LYS A 7 5.46 15.91 -24.90
N PHE A 8 5.88 15.15 -23.89
CA PHE A 8 5.78 15.55 -22.49
C PHE A 8 6.40 16.93 -22.25
N ARG A 9 5.64 17.84 -21.62
CA ARG A 9 6.17 19.07 -21.01
C ARG A 9 6.79 18.80 -19.63
N VAL A 10 7.57 17.74 -19.53
CA VAL A 10 8.37 17.40 -18.35
C VAL A 10 9.79 17.27 -18.84
N GLN A 11 10.68 18.16 -18.38
CA GLN A 11 12.09 18.08 -18.73
C GLN A 11 12.69 16.82 -18.08
N ASP A 12 13.44 16.05 -18.86
CA ASP A 12 14.11 14.82 -18.40
C ASP A 12 15.10 15.09 -17.25
N SER A 13 15.55 16.34 -17.10
CA SER A 13 16.49 16.81 -16.08
C SER A 13 15.96 16.69 -14.64
N ASP A 14 14.65 16.54 -14.44
CA ASP A 14 14.05 16.48 -13.10
C ASP A 14 14.10 15.07 -12.48
N ILE A 15 14.59 14.07 -13.22
CA ILE A 15 14.61 12.67 -12.79
C ILE A 15 16.04 12.23 -12.54
N MET A 16 16.34 11.88 -11.30
CA MET A 16 17.60 11.27 -10.90
C MET A 16 17.39 9.81 -10.51
N TRP A 17 18.30 8.94 -10.92
CA TRP A 17 18.28 7.57 -10.42
C TRP A 17 18.74 7.49 -8.97
N SER A 18 18.25 6.49 -8.25
CA SER A 18 18.60 6.24 -6.86
C SER A 18 18.85 4.74 -6.63
N GLY A 19 19.85 4.47 -5.80
CA GLY A 19 20.37 3.13 -5.51
C GLY A 19 21.53 2.71 -6.43
N GLU A 20 22.11 1.55 -6.13
CA GLU A 20 23.22 0.98 -6.89
C GLU A 20 22.75 0.47 -8.25
N ALA A 21 23.36 0.97 -9.33
CA ALA A 21 23.03 0.51 -10.66
C ALA A 21 23.61 -0.87 -10.96
N TRP A 22 22.87 -1.70 -11.70
CA TRP A 22 23.36 -2.98 -12.21
C TRP A 22 23.06 -3.15 -13.69
N ASN A 23 23.93 -3.86 -14.41
CA ASN A 23 23.71 -4.18 -15.81
C ASN A 23 23.07 -5.56 -15.93
N CYS A 24 22.04 -5.68 -16.78
CA CYS A 24 21.54 -7.00 -17.16
C CYS A 24 22.33 -7.59 -18.35
N SER A 25 22.04 -8.84 -18.71
CA SER A 25 22.62 -9.52 -19.88
C SER A 25 22.33 -8.83 -21.22
N LYS A 26 21.38 -7.89 -21.27
CA LYS A 26 21.05 -7.08 -22.44
C LYS A 26 21.78 -5.72 -22.44
N GLU A 27 22.69 -5.51 -21.49
CA GLU A 27 23.45 -4.27 -21.28
C GLU A 27 22.56 -3.05 -21.00
N LEU A 28 21.37 -3.28 -20.44
CA LEU A 28 20.54 -2.21 -19.89
C LEU A 28 21.00 -1.96 -18.45
N LYS A 29 21.03 -0.69 -18.05
CA LYS A 29 21.44 -0.27 -16.72
C LYS A 29 20.22 -0.04 -15.86
N HIS A 30 20.01 -0.88 -14.86
CA HIS A 30 18.83 -0.89 -14.00
C HIS A 30 19.08 -0.17 -12.67
N TYR A 31 17.98 0.27 -12.04
CA TYR A 31 17.99 1.07 -10.82
C TYR A 31 16.87 0.66 -9.87
N GLN A 32 17.10 0.82 -8.55
CA GLN A 32 16.11 0.48 -7.53
C GLN A 32 15.02 1.54 -7.42
N ALA A 33 15.33 2.80 -7.75
CA ALA A 33 14.38 3.89 -7.63
C ALA A 33 14.71 5.05 -8.58
N LEU A 34 13.71 5.89 -8.82
CA LEU A 34 13.88 7.23 -9.35
C LEU A 34 13.52 8.26 -8.29
N CYS A 35 14.14 9.42 -8.35
CA CYS A 35 13.81 10.58 -7.54
C CYS A 35 13.37 11.70 -8.47
N ARG A 36 12.20 12.27 -8.19
CA ARG A 36 11.61 13.39 -8.93
C ARG A 36 10.95 14.35 -7.97
N LYS A 37 11.27 15.65 -8.06
CA LYS A 37 10.70 16.70 -7.17
C LYS A 37 10.78 16.35 -5.66
N LYS A 38 11.90 15.73 -5.23
CA LYS A 38 12.15 15.23 -3.86
C LYS A 38 11.30 14.01 -3.43
N THR A 39 10.55 13.41 -4.35
CA THR A 39 9.83 12.15 -4.13
C THR A 39 10.63 10.99 -4.71
N THR A 40 10.96 10.01 -3.87
CA THR A 40 11.58 8.75 -4.31
C THR A 40 10.49 7.74 -4.65
N ILE A 41 10.55 7.17 -5.85
CA ILE A 41 9.64 6.15 -6.36
C ILE A 41 10.47 4.90 -6.66
N ALA A 42 10.30 3.88 -5.82
CA ALA A 42 11.04 2.62 -5.94
C ALA A 42 10.37 1.66 -6.92
N VAL A 43 11.15 0.77 -7.55
CA VAL A 43 10.61 -0.41 -8.22
C VAL A 43 9.69 -1.17 -7.27
N TYR A 44 8.66 -1.79 -7.85
CA TYR A 44 7.57 -2.48 -7.16
C TYR A 44 6.63 -1.58 -6.35
N SER A 45 6.67 -0.26 -6.58
CA SER A 45 5.63 0.67 -6.10
C SER A 45 4.42 0.68 -7.01
N PHE A 46 3.27 1.06 -6.46
CA PHE A 46 2.09 1.43 -7.25
C PHE A 46 2.17 2.92 -7.58
N VAL A 47 1.92 3.28 -8.84
CA VAL A 47 2.17 4.62 -9.36
C VAL A 47 1.02 5.17 -10.17
N LEU A 48 0.84 6.48 -10.08
CA LEU A 48 0.06 7.29 -11.02
C LEU A 48 0.94 7.63 -12.22
N ILE A 49 0.39 7.40 -13.40
CA ILE A 49 1.04 7.64 -14.68
C ILE A 49 0.26 8.72 -15.40
N MET A 50 0.92 9.83 -15.65
CA MET A 50 0.39 10.89 -16.49
C MET A 50 0.56 10.49 -17.94
N ALA A 51 -0.44 10.77 -18.76
CA ALA A 51 -0.32 10.76 -20.22
C ALA A 51 -0.62 12.14 -20.80
N GLU A 52 -0.55 12.24 -22.11
CA GLU A 52 -0.95 13.45 -22.81
C GLU A 52 -2.43 13.74 -22.58
N GLU A 53 -2.81 15.02 -22.73
CA GLU A 53 -4.18 15.52 -22.55
C GLU A 53 -4.73 15.44 -21.11
N GLY A 54 -3.86 15.19 -20.13
CA GLY A 54 -4.26 15.16 -18.71
C GLY A 54 -4.93 13.85 -18.30
N ASN A 55 -4.86 12.81 -19.13
CA ASN A 55 -5.29 11.48 -18.75
C ASN A 55 -4.36 10.89 -17.69
N HIS A 56 -4.95 10.22 -16.70
CA HIS A 56 -4.23 9.59 -15.61
C HIS A 56 -4.50 8.10 -15.63
N TYR A 57 -3.46 7.31 -15.42
CA TYR A 57 -3.54 5.86 -15.36
C TYR A 57 -2.83 5.35 -14.12
N LEU A 58 -3.11 4.10 -13.77
CA LEU A 58 -2.52 3.44 -12.63
C LEU A 58 -1.64 2.28 -13.10
N GLY A 59 -0.50 2.11 -12.45
CA GLY A 59 0.45 1.05 -12.79
C GLY A 59 1.18 0.48 -11.60
N TYR A 60 1.60 -0.78 -11.71
CA TYR A 60 2.57 -1.42 -10.84
C TYR A 60 3.93 -1.37 -11.55
N LEU A 61 4.90 -0.71 -10.92
CA LEU A 61 6.22 -0.47 -11.49
C LEU A 61 7.08 -1.73 -11.35
N GLU A 62 7.38 -2.43 -12.44
CA GLU A 62 8.15 -3.68 -12.40
C GLU A 62 9.66 -3.46 -12.47
N ASP A 63 10.09 -2.43 -13.19
CA ASP A 63 11.51 -2.18 -13.46
C ASP A 63 11.76 -0.71 -13.82
N LEU A 64 12.97 -0.25 -13.55
CA LEU A 64 13.49 1.08 -13.87
C LEU A 64 14.88 0.94 -14.46
N TYR A 65 15.11 1.53 -15.64
CA TYR A 65 16.37 1.33 -16.34
C TYR A 65 16.66 2.43 -17.36
N GLU A 66 17.93 2.57 -17.74
CA GLU A 66 18.35 3.27 -18.94
C GLU A 66 18.42 2.30 -20.11
N ASP A 67 17.81 2.68 -21.23
CA ASP A 67 17.94 1.89 -22.45
C ASP A 67 19.29 2.13 -23.15
N LYS A 68 19.53 1.45 -24.28
CA LYS A 68 20.81 1.55 -25.01
C LYS A 68 21.12 2.97 -25.52
N LYS A 69 20.14 3.87 -25.54
CA LYS A 69 20.31 5.29 -25.90
C LYS A 69 20.52 6.18 -24.67
N GLY A 70 20.53 5.61 -23.47
CA GLY A 70 20.56 6.35 -22.21
C GLY A 70 19.21 6.96 -21.82
N GLU A 71 18.12 6.61 -22.52
CA GLU A 71 16.78 7.12 -22.19
C GLU A 71 16.28 6.48 -20.90
N LYS A 72 15.67 7.29 -20.03
CA LYS A 72 15.13 6.81 -18.74
C LYS A 72 13.79 6.12 -18.95
N MET A 73 13.75 4.82 -18.72
CA MET A 73 12.62 3.95 -19.00
C MET A 73 12.09 3.27 -17.74
N ALA A 74 10.85 2.82 -17.84
CA ALA A 74 10.17 2.02 -16.84
C ALA A 74 9.38 0.88 -17.49
N GLN A 75 9.29 -0.25 -16.81
CA GLN A 75 8.33 -1.31 -17.13
C GLN A 75 7.16 -1.22 -16.16
N VAL A 76 5.95 -1.19 -16.69
CA VAL A 76 4.73 -1.05 -15.89
C VAL A 76 3.72 -2.11 -16.28
N ARG A 77 3.15 -2.77 -15.28
CA ARG A 77 1.92 -3.55 -15.39
C ARG A 77 0.72 -2.67 -15.09
N TRP A 78 -0.23 -2.59 -16.01
CA TRP A 78 -1.33 -1.62 -15.93
C TRP A 78 -2.47 -2.11 -15.05
N PHE A 79 -3.14 -1.16 -14.40
CA PHE A 79 -4.47 -1.35 -13.85
C PHE A 79 -5.52 -0.69 -14.76
N ARG A 80 -6.74 -1.22 -14.75
CA ARG A 80 -7.93 -0.61 -15.36
C ARG A 80 -8.90 -0.16 -14.29
N HIS A 81 -9.55 0.97 -14.53
CA HIS A 81 -10.63 1.42 -13.66
C HIS A 81 -11.89 0.58 -13.86
N ASN A 82 -12.70 0.43 -12.81
CA ASN A 82 -13.98 -0.29 -12.90
C ASN A 82 -14.89 0.21 -14.03
N GLN A 83 -14.91 1.52 -14.31
CA GLN A 83 -15.70 2.13 -15.38
C GLN A 83 -15.28 1.62 -16.76
N GLU A 84 -13.98 1.45 -17.01
CA GLU A 84 -13.45 0.90 -18.26
C GLU A 84 -13.79 -0.59 -18.40
N VAL A 85 -13.75 -1.35 -17.31
CA VAL A 85 -14.07 -2.78 -17.34
C VAL A 85 -15.58 -2.99 -17.52
N LYS A 86 -16.43 -2.17 -16.91
CA LYS A 86 -17.90 -2.21 -17.07
C LYS A 86 -18.37 -1.97 -18.50
N GLN A 87 -17.61 -1.22 -19.31
CA GLN A 87 -17.94 -1.05 -20.74
C GLN A 87 -17.85 -2.36 -21.51
N VAL A 88 -17.05 -3.31 -21.03
CA VAL A 88 -16.81 -4.60 -21.69
C VAL A 88 -17.52 -5.76 -20.97
N ILE A 89 -17.75 -5.60 -19.66
CA ILE A 89 -18.44 -6.57 -18.79
C ILE A 89 -19.53 -5.80 -18.00
N PRO A 90 -20.68 -5.50 -18.62
CA PRO A 90 -21.72 -4.64 -18.02
C PRO A 90 -22.27 -5.15 -16.69
N GLU A 91 -22.33 -6.47 -16.51
CA GLU A 91 -22.81 -7.15 -15.30
C GLU A 91 -21.81 -7.11 -14.12
N LEU A 92 -20.64 -6.49 -14.31
CA LEU A 92 -19.61 -6.41 -13.28
C LEU A 92 -20.09 -5.64 -12.05
N ASN A 93 -20.28 -6.36 -10.95
CA ASN A 93 -20.37 -5.76 -9.62
C ASN A 93 -18.95 -5.47 -9.10
N ALA A 94 -18.64 -4.18 -8.96
CA ALA A 94 -17.33 -3.70 -8.53
C ALA A 94 -17.48 -2.52 -7.58
N HIS A 95 -16.61 -2.48 -6.56
CA HIS A 95 -16.54 -1.36 -5.64
C HIS A 95 -16.12 -0.08 -6.39
N PRO A 96 -16.57 1.13 -5.99
CA PRO A 96 -16.20 2.38 -6.66
C PRO A 96 -14.69 2.59 -6.79
N GLU A 97 -13.92 2.25 -5.75
CA GLU A 97 -12.46 2.33 -5.72
C GLU A 97 -11.74 1.10 -6.31
N GLU A 98 -12.49 0.15 -6.86
CA GLU A 98 -11.88 -1.06 -7.41
C GLU A 98 -11.18 -0.79 -8.75
N ILE A 99 -9.95 -1.28 -8.84
CA ILE A 99 -9.14 -1.34 -10.05
C ILE A 99 -8.73 -2.79 -10.33
N PHE A 100 -8.48 -3.08 -11.60
CA PHE A 100 -8.23 -4.44 -12.08
C PHE A 100 -6.83 -4.50 -12.67
N ILE A 101 -5.97 -5.36 -12.11
CA ILE A 101 -4.64 -5.55 -12.69
C ILE A 101 -4.77 -6.25 -14.05
N THR A 102 -3.86 -5.98 -14.97
CA THR A 102 -3.78 -6.66 -16.26
C THR A 102 -2.48 -7.46 -16.34
N PRO A 103 -2.40 -8.55 -17.13
CA PRO A 103 -1.17 -9.31 -17.27
C PRO A 103 -0.13 -8.60 -18.17
N TYR A 104 -0.46 -7.44 -18.75
CA TYR A 104 0.34 -6.80 -19.78
C TYR A 104 1.33 -5.80 -19.18
N VAL A 105 2.62 -6.14 -19.27
CA VAL A 105 3.72 -5.24 -18.96
C VAL A 105 4.06 -4.42 -20.20
N ARG A 106 4.17 -3.09 -20.06
CA ARG A 106 4.60 -2.20 -21.14
C ARG A 106 5.73 -1.30 -20.70
N ARG A 107 6.57 -0.96 -21.68
CA ARG A 107 7.63 0.04 -21.54
C ARG A 107 7.05 1.45 -21.70
N ILE A 108 7.38 2.34 -20.77
CA ILE A 108 7.10 3.77 -20.84
C ILE A 108 8.37 4.57 -20.51
N THR A 109 8.40 5.85 -20.85
CA THR A 109 9.45 6.76 -20.39
C THR A 109 9.21 7.12 -18.92
N ALA A 110 10.27 7.19 -18.11
CA ALA A 110 10.19 7.49 -16.67
C ALA A 110 9.52 8.85 -16.38
N LYS A 111 9.58 9.81 -17.31
CA LYS A 111 8.87 11.10 -17.25
C LYS A 111 7.35 11.00 -17.11
N CYS A 112 6.76 9.87 -17.51
CA CYS A 112 5.31 9.63 -17.37
C CYS A 112 4.92 9.28 -15.92
N ILE A 113 5.88 8.84 -15.09
CA ILE A 113 5.62 8.47 -13.70
C ILE A 113 5.51 9.74 -12.87
N ASP A 114 4.36 9.92 -12.22
CA ASP A 114 4.05 11.15 -11.49
C ASP A 114 4.25 11.00 -9.99
N GLN A 115 3.51 10.08 -9.36
CA GLN A 115 3.55 9.88 -7.92
C GLN A 115 3.24 8.45 -7.52
N VAL A 116 3.62 8.08 -6.29
CA VAL A 116 3.18 6.83 -5.66
C VAL A 116 1.70 6.95 -5.27
N VAL A 117 0.97 5.86 -5.39
CA VAL A 117 -0.42 5.71 -4.95
C VAL A 117 -0.55 4.50 -4.04
N THR A 118 -1.66 4.42 -3.31
CA THR A 118 -1.95 3.28 -2.44
C THR A 118 -2.92 2.34 -3.14
N VAL A 119 -2.59 1.04 -3.17
CA VAL A 119 -3.48 -0.02 -3.67
C VAL A 119 -3.52 -1.13 -2.63
N LEU A 120 -4.71 -1.46 -2.14
CA LEU A 120 -4.92 -2.40 -1.05
C LEU A 120 -5.70 -3.64 -1.48
N THR A 121 -5.47 -4.74 -0.75
CA THR A 121 -6.42 -5.86 -0.71
C THR A 121 -7.71 -5.41 -0.02
N PRO A 122 -8.86 -6.05 -0.28
CA PRO A 122 -10.12 -5.74 0.39
C PRO A 122 -9.99 -5.75 1.93
N ASN A 123 -9.30 -6.75 2.48
CA ASN A 123 -9.07 -6.84 3.93
C ASN A 123 -8.24 -5.67 4.49
N HIS A 124 -7.21 -5.21 3.78
CA HIS A 124 -6.43 -4.05 4.22
C HIS A 124 -7.20 -2.74 4.04
N PHE A 125 -8.04 -2.66 3.00
CA PHE A 125 -8.91 -1.52 2.79
C PHE A 125 -9.89 -1.34 3.96
N GLU A 126 -10.63 -2.38 4.34
CA GLU A 126 -11.57 -2.32 5.48
C GLU A 126 -10.87 -1.94 6.80
N LYS A 127 -9.69 -2.51 7.06
CA LYS A 127 -8.89 -2.13 8.24
C LYS A 127 -8.42 -0.68 8.18
N CYS A 128 -8.05 -0.20 7.00
CA CYS A 128 -7.69 1.21 6.79
C CYS A 128 -8.87 2.13 7.08
N LEU A 129 -10.07 1.78 6.62
CA LEU A 129 -11.29 2.55 6.91
C LEU A 129 -11.58 2.63 8.40
N ALA A 130 -11.43 1.51 9.11
CA ALA A 130 -11.71 1.43 10.53
C ALA A 130 -10.70 2.20 11.40
N LEU A 131 -9.42 2.20 11.01
CA LEU A 131 -8.34 2.78 11.82
C LEU A 131 -7.96 4.21 11.42
N PHE A 132 -8.16 4.56 10.15
CA PHE A 132 -7.72 5.83 9.56
C PHE A 132 -8.81 6.43 8.64
N PRO A 133 -10.01 6.73 9.16
CA PRO A 133 -11.11 7.27 8.35
C PRO A 133 -10.73 8.59 7.67
N GLU A 134 -9.83 9.38 8.25
CA GLU A 134 -9.32 10.63 7.67
C GLU A 134 -8.50 10.41 6.39
N LYS A 135 -7.91 9.22 6.21
CA LYS A 135 -7.13 8.89 4.99
C LYS A 135 -8.02 8.61 3.78
N LEU A 136 -9.34 8.59 3.94
CA LEU A 136 -10.29 8.49 2.82
C LEU A 136 -10.22 9.66 1.84
N SER A 137 -9.71 10.82 2.28
CA SER A 137 -9.45 11.93 1.35
C SER A 137 -8.25 11.66 0.41
N SER A 138 -7.46 10.61 0.68
CA SER A 138 -6.36 10.18 -0.17
C SER A 138 -6.83 9.13 -1.19
N ARG A 139 -6.26 9.15 -2.41
CA ARG A 139 -6.58 8.20 -3.48
C ARG A 139 -6.09 6.80 -3.12
N ILE A 140 -6.94 6.04 -2.43
CA ILE A 140 -6.73 4.64 -2.06
C ILE A 140 -7.56 3.77 -2.99
N TYR A 141 -6.90 2.87 -3.71
CA TYR A 141 -7.55 1.94 -4.61
C TYR A 141 -7.61 0.53 -4.01
N VAL A 142 -8.54 -0.29 -4.50
CA VAL A 142 -8.69 -1.69 -4.10
C VAL A 142 -8.45 -2.59 -5.30
N CYS A 143 -7.66 -3.65 -5.13
CA CYS A 143 -7.47 -4.65 -6.18
C CYS A 143 -7.41 -6.06 -5.59
N HIS A 144 -8.26 -6.95 -6.10
CA HIS A 144 -8.24 -8.38 -5.81
C HIS A 144 -8.59 -9.25 -7.03
N ARG A 145 -8.63 -8.63 -8.22
CA ARG A 145 -9.01 -9.27 -9.48
C ARG A 145 -8.07 -8.85 -10.60
N GLU A 146 -7.80 -9.79 -11.49
CA GLU A 146 -7.13 -9.55 -12.77
C GLU A 146 -8.19 -9.51 -13.88
N VAL A 147 -7.99 -8.61 -14.84
CA VAL A 147 -8.74 -8.60 -16.10
C VAL A 147 -7.85 -9.00 -17.27
N LYS A 148 -8.24 -10.08 -17.95
CA LYS A 148 -7.52 -10.65 -19.09
C LYS A 148 -8.49 -11.14 -20.14
N ASN A 149 -8.33 -10.69 -21.39
CA ASN A 149 -9.19 -11.07 -22.51
C ASN A 149 -10.70 -10.97 -22.18
N ASN A 150 -11.09 -9.87 -21.52
CA ASN A 150 -12.46 -9.59 -21.09
C ASN A 150 -13.04 -10.62 -20.10
N LYS A 151 -12.16 -11.34 -19.38
CA LYS A 151 -12.52 -12.22 -18.27
C LYS A 151 -11.94 -11.68 -16.98
N ILE A 152 -12.64 -11.97 -15.90
CA ILE A 152 -12.27 -11.56 -14.55
C ILE A 152 -11.83 -12.79 -13.78
N GLU A 153 -10.62 -12.72 -13.24
CA GLU A 153 -10.00 -13.79 -12.45
C GLU A 153 -9.64 -13.26 -11.07
N THR A 154 -9.55 -14.14 -10.08
CA THR A 154 -9.06 -13.75 -8.75
C THR A 154 -7.57 -13.45 -8.80
N PHE A 155 -7.14 -12.45 -8.06
CA PHE A 155 -5.74 -12.03 -8.02
C PHE A 155 -5.33 -11.69 -6.59
N SER A 156 -4.24 -12.30 -6.12
CA SER A 156 -3.67 -12.00 -4.81
C SER A 156 -2.70 -10.82 -4.91
N LEU A 157 -3.21 -9.61 -4.67
CA LEU A 157 -2.41 -8.38 -4.72
C LEU A 157 -1.23 -8.42 -3.73
N SER A 158 -1.40 -9.04 -2.57
CA SER A 158 -0.35 -9.18 -1.55
C SER A 158 0.83 -10.04 -1.99
N ASN A 159 0.69 -10.82 -3.06
CA ASN A 159 1.79 -11.60 -3.61
C ASN A 159 2.74 -10.75 -4.49
N LEU A 160 2.35 -9.52 -4.84
CA LEU A 160 3.25 -8.60 -5.53
C LEU A 160 4.36 -8.17 -4.59
N ARG A 161 5.59 -8.20 -5.10
CA ARG A 161 6.73 -7.60 -4.41
C ARG A 161 6.43 -6.13 -4.12
N GLY A 162 6.92 -5.63 -2.99
CA GLY A 162 6.70 -4.23 -2.61
C GLY A 162 5.30 -3.91 -2.05
N TYR A 163 4.35 -4.85 -2.06
CA TYR A 163 3.03 -4.62 -1.47
C TYR A 163 3.10 -4.18 0.01
N ASP A 164 3.91 -4.88 0.81
CA ASP A 164 4.11 -4.58 2.24
C ASP A 164 4.98 -3.33 2.49
N ASN A 165 5.64 -2.81 1.46
CA ASN A 165 6.44 -1.58 1.54
C ASN A 165 5.56 -0.32 1.50
N GLN A 166 4.26 -0.45 1.21
CA GLN A 166 3.33 0.66 1.28
C GLN A 166 3.19 1.14 2.72
N ALA A 167 3.43 2.42 2.98
CA ALA A 167 3.44 2.99 4.34
C ALA A 167 2.16 2.68 5.14
N ILE A 168 1.01 2.67 4.47
CA ILE A 168 -0.27 2.33 5.11
C ILE A 168 -0.32 0.86 5.52
N VAL A 169 0.19 -0.06 4.69
CA VAL A 169 0.19 -1.51 5.00
C VAL A 169 1.11 -1.77 6.19
N SER A 170 2.30 -1.16 6.20
CA SER A 170 3.21 -1.25 7.35
C SER A 170 2.56 -0.72 8.64
N SER A 171 1.83 0.40 8.55
CA SER A 171 1.09 0.97 9.70
C SER A 171 0.00 0.03 10.22
N LEU A 172 -0.78 -0.57 9.31
CA LEU A 172 -1.84 -1.52 9.67
C LEU A 172 -1.29 -2.77 10.36
N ASN A 173 -0.18 -3.30 9.88
CA ASN A 173 0.48 -4.45 10.48
C ASN A 173 1.00 -4.13 11.89
N HIS A 174 1.58 -2.93 12.10
CA HIS A 174 2.06 -2.54 13.41
C HIS A 174 0.93 -2.38 14.45
N HIS A 175 -0.22 -1.83 14.04
CA HIS A 175 -1.40 -1.77 14.91
C HIS A 175 -1.91 -3.15 15.30
N HIS A 176 -1.93 -4.11 14.37
CA HIS A 176 -2.30 -5.49 14.66
C HIS A 176 -1.38 -6.12 15.72
N ASP A 177 -0.08 -5.92 15.62
CA ASP A 177 0.90 -6.45 16.59
C ASP A 177 0.75 -5.81 17.97
N SER A 178 0.46 -4.50 18.04
CA SER A 178 0.24 -3.80 19.30
C SER A 178 -0.99 -4.36 20.07
N MET A 179 -2.09 -4.65 19.38
CA MET A 179 -3.29 -5.22 19.99
C MET A 179 -3.10 -6.68 20.41
N ASN A 180 -2.31 -7.45 19.67
CA ASN A 180 -1.99 -8.84 20.04
C ASN A 180 -1.07 -8.89 21.27
N LYS A 181 -0.10 -7.97 21.41
CA LYS A 181 0.72 -7.85 22.62
C LYS A 181 -0.10 -7.42 23.84
N ALA A 182 -1.10 -6.55 23.67
CA ALA A 182 -2.01 -6.13 24.74
C ALA A 182 -2.90 -7.29 25.23
N LYS A 183 -3.31 -8.22 24.35
CA LYS A 183 -4.08 -9.41 24.72
C LYS A 183 -3.26 -10.49 25.46
N VAL A 184 -1.93 -10.50 25.31
CA VAL A 184 -1.03 -11.46 26.00
C VAL A 184 -0.74 -11.03 27.44
N HIS A 185 -0.83 -9.74 27.78
CA HIS A 185 -0.72 -9.26 29.16
C HIS A 185 -2.11 -9.23 29.83
N LYS A 186 -2.62 -10.41 30.21
CA LYS A 186 -3.65 -10.44 31.28
C LYS A 186 -2.98 -9.96 32.57
N PRO A 187 -3.56 -8.99 33.32
CA PRO A 187 -2.99 -8.58 34.59
C PRO A 187 -3.05 -9.79 35.52
N THR A 188 -1.89 -10.26 35.96
CA THR A 188 -1.81 -11.23 37.04
C THR A 188 -2.40 -10.53 38.26
N ARG A 189 -3.57 -10.97 38.72
CA ARG A 189 -4.16 -10.54 39.99
C ARG A 189 -3.14 -10.84 41.10
N LYS A 190 -2.28 -9.87 41.43
CA LYS A 190 -1.50 -9.92 42.66
C LYS A 190 -2.49 -9.69 43.79
N LYS A 191 -2.83 -10.74 44.53
CA LYS A 191 -3.50 -10.60 45.83
C LYS A 191 -2.55 -9.85 46.75
N MET A 192 -2.79 -8.55 46.94
CA MET A 192 -2.19 -7.79 48.03
C MET A 192 -2.85 -8.25 49.33
N ILE A 193 -2.15 -9.05 50.12
CA ILE A 193 -2.57 -9.40 51.48
C ILE A 193 -2.17 -8.22 52.36
N PHE A 194 -3.14 -7.39 52.76
CA PHE A 194 -2.91 -6.37 53.77
C PHE A 194 -2.93 -7.03 55.15
N THR A 195 -1.79 -7.08 55.83
CA THR A 195 -1.73 -7.47 57.24
C THR A 195 -2.07 -6.26 58.10
N LEU A 196 -3.33 -6.13 58.51
CA LEU A 196 -3.74 -5.19 59.54
C LEU A 196 -3.16 -5.65 60.88
N LYS A 197 -2.22 -4.89 61.45
CA LYS A 197 -1.88 -5.01 62.88
C LYS A 197 -3.04 -4.43 63.69
N THR A 198 -3.91 -5.29 64.19
CA THR A 198 -4.91 -4.90 65.20
C THR A 198 -4.25 -4.77 66.58
N PRO A 199 -4.57 -3.72 67.36
CA PRO A 199 -4.28 -3.67 68.80
C PRO A 199 -5.07 -4.76 69.54
N PRO A 200 -4.65 -5.16 70.75
CA PRO A 200 -5.20 -6.33 71.42
C PRO A 200 -6.66 -6.08 71.84
N GLY A 201 -7.53 -7.00 71.44
CA GLY A 201 -8.90 -7.12 71.95
C GLY A 201 -9.97 -6.49 71.07
N LYS A 202 -10.42 -7.24 70.06
CA LYS A 202 -11.83 -7.51 69.71
C LYS A 202 -11.90 -8.24 68.36
N VAL A 203 -12.58 -9.38 68.35
CA VAL A 203 -12.84 -10.23 67.17
C VAL A 203 -14.13 -9.77 66.51
N LEU A 204 -14.10 -9.43 65.22
CA LEU A 204 -15.27 -9.40 64.33
C LEU A 204 -14.86 -9.81 62.89
N GLU A 205 -15.72 -10.63 62.27
CA GLU A 205 -15.57 -11.29 60.98
C GLU A 205 -15.34 -10.32 59.80
N GLY A 206 -14.54 -10.77 58.83
CA GLY A 206 -14.16 -10.01 57.65
C GLY A 206 -15.27 -9.90 56.60
N GLN A 207 -15.38 -8.73 55.99
CA GLN A 207 -16.20 -8.49 54.80
C GLN A 207 -15.28 -8.03 53.66
N GLU A 208 -15.35 -8.75 52.54
CA GLU A 208 -14.61 -8.47 51.31
C GLU A 208 -15.26 -7.28 50.59
N VAL A 209 -14.51 -6.20 50.38
CA VAL A 209 -14.95 -5.06 49.55
C VAL A 209 -14.08 -5.01 48.29
N GLU A 210 -14.67 -5.34 47.14
CA GLU A 210 -14.08 -5.09 45.82
C GLU A 210 -14.16 -3.59 45.51
N GLY A 211 -13.01 -2.95 45.28
CA GLY A 211 -12.92 -1.59 44.77
C GLY A 211 -12.20 -1.56 43.43
N GLU A 212 -12.88 -1.06 42.38
CA GLU A 212 -12.25 -0.64 41.13
C GLU A 212 -11.63 0.76 41.31
N THR A 213 -10.41 0.97 40.80
CA THR A 213 -9.84 2.32 40.62
C THR A 213 -9.66 2.57 39.13
N ILE A 214 -10.38 3.57 38.62
CA ILE A 214 -10.15 4.18 37.31
C ILE A 214 -8.96 5.13 37.47
N LEU A 215 -7.88 4.90 36.72
CA LEU A 215 -6.76 5.83 36.61
C LEU A 215 -7.12 6.91 35.58
N VAL A 216 -7.07 8.17 36.01
CA VAL A 216 -7.14 9.37 35.16
C VAL A 216 -5.78 9.63 34.54
#